data_AF-A0A5C3NI34-F1
#
_entry.id   AF-A0A5C3NI34-F1
#
_cell.length_a   1.000
_cell.length_b   1.000
_cell.length_c   1.000
_cell.angle_alpha   90.00
_cell.angle_beta   90.00
_cell.angle_gamma   90.00
#
_symmetry.space_group_name_H-M   'P 1'
#
loop_
_entity.id
_entity.type
_entity.pdbx_description
1 polymer ?
#
loop_
_entity_poly.entity_id
_entity_poly.type
_entity_poly.pdbx_seq_one_letter_code
_entity_poly.pdbx_strand_id
1 'polypeptide(L)'
;MADVDMLRVWQMVHELAEQNAHNQNMASKLLAQASDLKRESTHANNGFALRRVNTDISQEVFESELERVNAAIIIENQTLTHENKQLSQLLKEYEQTMDTVMQKFRGHAQAAQMHELTLTRHYETLILSRETHTLHTDLSANSAAAVSLQRLSEYLRGLMRSLQGEDPSQPQPPQPNHFEPDSQDPAPEGSGSGSEPLDLSPPSPSNSDDLIPDYTWALERETEITRLESENESLRQLLGIDTASASSLGIKQAVDDELRRFRMPLPPSFFNPNPNLQQQQDGWAAGAPGTQTMEFQW
;
A
#
# COMPACT_ATOMS: atom_id res chain seq x y z
N MET A 1 63.22 46.61 71.86
CA MET A 1 62.96 46.06 70.51
C MET A 1 62.03 44.86 70.59
N ALA A 2 62.32 43.86 71.44
CA ALA A 2 61.47 42.66 71.62
C ALA A 2 60.00 42.92 72.01
N ASP A 3 59.71 43.92 72.85
CA ASP A 3 58.31 44.22 73.25
C ASP A 3 57.44 44.75 72.11
N VAL A 4 58.02 45.51 71.18
CA VAL A 4 57.28 46.10 70.05
C VAL A 4 56.90 45.00 69.05
N ASP A 5 57.80 44.06 68.80
CA ASP A 5 57.53 42.91 67.94
C ASP A 5 56.51 41.96 68.57
N MET A 6 56.55 41.78 69.90
CA MET A 6 55.56 40.97 70.62
C MET A 6 54.16 41.59 70.58
N LEU A 7 54.05 42.92 70.72
CA LEU A 7 52.78 43.64 70.57
C LEU A 7 52.19 43.47 69.16
N ARG A 8 53.05 43.53 68.12
CA ARG A 8 52.66 43.34 66.73
C ARG A 8 52.21 41.92 66.42
N VAL A 9 52.91 40.91 66.96
CA VAL A 9 52.51 39.50 66.85
C VAL A 9 51.18 39.28 67.55
N TRP A 10 50.98 39.85 68.74
CA TRP A 10 49.71 39.75 69.46
C TRP A 10 48.54 40.37 68.67
N GLN A 11 48.75 41.54 68.06
CA GLN A 11 47.76 42.19 67.21
C GLN A 11 47.44 41.38 65.96
N MET A 12 48.45 40.80 65.29
CA MET A 12 48.22 39.91 64.15
C MET A 12 47.49 38.63 64.55
N VAL A 13 47.79 38.04 65.71
CA VAL A 13 47.07 36.87 66.22
C VAL A 13 45.61 37.22 66.53
N HIS A 14 45.35 38.41 67.06
CA HIS A 14 44.00 38.89 67.30
C HIS A 14 43.22 39.09 65.99
N GLU A 15 43.83 39.74 65.00
CA GLU A 15 43.23 39.94 63.68
C GLU A 15 42.97 38.61 62.95
N LEU A 16 43.91 37.66 63.05
CA LEU A 16 43.72 36.31 62.52
C LEU A 16 42.62 35.53 63.24
N ALA A 17 42.48 35.70 64.56
CA ALA A 17 41.40 35.09 65.33
C ALA A 17 40.03 35.67 64.93
N GLU A 18 39.94 36.98 64.71
CA GLU A 18 38.74 37.65 64.23
C GLU A 18 38.39 37.21 62.80
N GLN A 19 39.37 37.15 61.90
CA GLN A 19 39.19 36.62 60.55
C GLN A 19 38.75 35.15 60.56
N ASN A 20 39.31 34.33 61.46
CA ASN A 20 38.90 32.93 61.60
C ASN A 20 37.44 32.83 62.09
N ALA A 21 37.03 33.65 63.06
CA ALA A 21 35.64 33.70 63.53
C ALA A 21 34.68 34.17 62.42
N HIS A 22 35.09 35.15 61.61
CA HIS A 22 34.33 35.61 60.45
C HIS A 22 34.16 34.48 59.40
N ASN A 23 35.26 33.77 59.10
CA ASN A 23 35.25 32.65 58.15
C ASN A 23 34.36 31.50 58.63
N GLN A 24 34.38 31.17 59.93
CA GLN A 24 33.48 30.16 60.49
C GLN A 24 32.01 30.58 60.38
N ASN A 25 31.69 31.84 60.65
CA ASN A 25 30.34 32.38 60.49
C ASN A 25 29.88 32.40 59.01
N MET A 26 30.78 32.67 58.08
CA MET A 26 30.46 32.62 56.66
C MET A 26 30.24 31.17 56.20
N ALA A 27 31.08 30.24 56.65
CA ALA A 27 30.94 28.82 56.35
C ALA A 27 29.63 28.25 56.91
N SER A 28 29.22 28.64 58.13
CA SER A 28 27.94 28.18 58.71
C SER A 28 26.73 28.70 57.93
N LYS A 29 26.77 29.96 57.47
CA LYS A 29 25.73 30.53 56.59
C LYS A 29 25.65 29.82 55.25
N LEU A 30 26.80 29.54 54.62
CA LEU A 30 26.84 28.81 53.35
C LEU A 30 26.32 27.37 53.52
N LEU A 31 26.65 26.72 54.64
CA LEU A 31 26.15 25.38 54.95
C LEU A 31 24.62 25.38 55.14
N ALA A 32 24.08 26.38 55.83
CA ALA A 32 22.63 26.55 55.97
C ALA A 32 21.95 26.73 54.60
N GLN A 33 22.47 27.63 53.75
CA GLN A 33 21.96 27.85 52.39
C GLN A 33 22.05 26.60 51.52
N ALA A 34 23.16 25.85 51.60
CA ALA A 34 23.32 24.59 50.88
C ALA A 34 22.33 23.52 51.37
N SER A 35 22.02 23.50 52.67
CA SER A 35 21.01 22.59 53.24
C SER A 35 19.59 22.93 52.77
N ASP A 36 19.26 24.21 52.66
CA ASP A 36 17.97 24.67 52.13
C ASP A 36 17.83 24.35 50.65
N LEU A 37 18.86 24.65 49.84
CA LEU A 37 18.91 24.29 48.42
C LEU A 37 18.83 22.77 48.20
N LYS A 38 19.48 21.98 49.05
CA LYS A 38 19.37 20.51 49.00
C LYS A 38 17.93 20.07 49.26
N ARG A 39 17.25 20.67 50.23
CA ARG A 39 15.83 20.39 50.52
C ARG A 39 14.94 20.78 49.33
N GLU A 40 15.14 21.97 48.78
CA GLU A 40 14.41 22.44 47.59
C GLU A 40 14.65 21.53 46.37
N SER A 41 15.89 21.11 46.12
CA SER A 41 16.23 20.17 45.04
C SER A 41 15.54 18.81 45.21
N THR A 42 15.50 18.26 46.44
CA THR A 42 14.77 17.00 46.69
C THR A 42 13.26 17.14 46.42
N HIS A 43 12.69 18.33 46.64
CA HIS A 43 11.29 18.60 46.31
C HIS A 43 11.06 18.85 44.82
N ALA A 44 12.02 19.47 44.12
CA ALA A 44 11.94 19.69 42.67
C ALA A 44 12.14 18.40 41.85
N ASN A 45 12.94 17.46 42.34
CA ASN A 45 13.17 16.17 41.67
C ASN A 45 11.94 15.24 41.71
N ASN A 46 11.01 15.47 42.64
CA ASN A 46 9.71 14.83 42.67
C ASN A 46 8.70 15.76 41.99
N GLY A 47 8.60 15.68 40.65
CA GLY A 47 8.03 16.68 39.74
C GLY A 47 6.62 17.24 40.00
N PHE A 48 5.91 16.84 41.06
CA PHE A 48 4.69 17.49 41.53
C PHE A 48 4.58 17.37 43.06
N ALA A 49 5.09 18.35 43.80
CA ALA A 49 4.68 18.50 45.19
C ALA A 49 3.25 19.07 45.21
N LEU A 50 2.24 18.20 45.27
CA LEU A 50 0.85 18.58 45.53
C LEU A 50 0.80 19.33 46.87
N ARG A 51 0.89 20.66 46.82
CA ARG A 51 0.70 21.50 48.00
C ARG A 51 -0.75 21.27 48.46
N ARG A 52 -0.93 20.77 49.69
CA ARG A 52 -2.24 20.75 50.34
C ARG A 52 -2.67 22.20 50.56
N VAL A 53 -3.55 22.68 49.68
CA VAL A 53 -4.14 24.02 49.80
C VAL A 53 -5.34 23.99 50.76
N ASN A 54 -5.90 22.80 51.00
CA ASN A 54 -7.04 22.54 51.89
C ASN A 54 -6.51 21.95 53.22
N THR A 55 -6.42 22.76 54.28
CA THR A 55 -5.98 22.34 55.62
C THR A 55 -7.12 21.81 56.50
N ASP A 56 -8.36 21.86 56.00
CA ASP A 56 -9.60 21.38 56.60
C ASP A 56 -9.76 19.85 56.53
N ILE A 57 -9.06 19.20 55.61
CA ILE A 57 -9.00 17.73 55.46
C ILE A 57 -7.79 17.19 56.21
N SER A 58 -7.90 16.06 56.91
CA SER A 58 -6.76 15.44 57.59
C SER A 58 -5.72 14.92 56.57
N GLN A 59 -4.45 14.86 56.96
CA GLN A 59 -3.38 14.39 56.08
C GLN A 59 -3.63 12.97 55.57
N GLU A 60 -4.09 12.10 56.47
CA GLU A 60 -4.40 10.70 56.20
C GLU A 60 -5.51 10.54 55.15
N VAL A 61 -6.58 11.35 55.24
CA VAL A 61 -7.68 11.29 54.26
C VAL A 61 -7.22 11.78 52.89
N PHE A 62 -6.38 12.82 52.83
CA PHE A 62 -5.82 13.29 51.58
C PHE A 62 -4.90 12.26 50.93
N GLU A 63 -3.99 11.64 51.69
CA GLU A 63 -3.07 10.63 51.18
C GLU A 63 -3.81 9.37 50.75
N SER A 64 -4.83 8.92 51.51
CA SER A 64 -5.65 7.76 51.14
C SER A 64 -6.47 8.00 49.87
N GLU A 65 -7.07 9.18 49.70
CA GLU A 65 -7.80 9.54 48.48
C GLU A 65 -6.87 9.68 47.27
N LEU A 66 -5.67 10.24 47.48
CA LEU A 66 -4.64 10.32 46.44
C LEU A 66 -4.19 8.93 46.00
N GLU A 67 -3.93 8.02 46.94
CA GLU A 67 -3.58 6.63 46.65
C GLU A 67 -4.70 5.91 45.91
N ARG A 68 -5.97 6.11 46.33
CA ARG A 68 -7.14 5.51 45.66
C ARG A 68 -7.27 5.99 44.22
N VAL A 69 -7.16 7.29 43.98
CA VAL A 69 -7.27 7.87 42.63
C VAL A 69 -6.08 7.43 41.77
N ASN A 70 -4.86 7.42 42.32
CA ASN A 70 -3.68 6.96 41.60
C ASN A 70 -3.80 5.48 41.22
N ALA A 71 -4.27 4.63 42.14
CA ALA A 71 -4.55 3.23 41.84
C ALA A 71 -5.60 3.06 40.74
N ALA A 72 -6.68 3.86 40.75
CA ALA A 72 -7.70 3.84 39.71
C ALA A 72 -7.13 4.21 38.33
N ILE A 73 -6.31 5.27 38.26
CA ILE A 73 -5.65 5.70 37.02
C ILE A 73 -4.72 4.59 36.50
N ILE A 74 -3.95 3.93 37.37
CA ILE A 74 -3.06 2.84 36.97
C ILE A 74 -3.86 1.68 36.37
N ILE A 75 -4.97 1.31 36.99
CA ILE A 75 -5.84 0.23 36.50
C ILE A 75 -6.44 0.61 35.13
N GLU A 76 -6.95 1.83 34.99
CA GLU A 76 -7.48 2.31 33.71
C GLU A 76 -6.40 2.31 32.62
N ASN A 77 -5.19 2.77 32.94
CA ASN A 77 -4.07 2.77 32.00
C ASN A 77 -3.69 1.34 31.56
N GLN A 78 -3.70 0.38 32.49
CA GLN A 78 -3.48 -1.04 32.17
C GLN A 78 -4.58 -1.59 31.26
N THR A 79 -5.85 -1.28 31.52
CA THR A 79 -6.98 -1.67 30.67
C THR A 79 -6.86 -1.08 29.28
N LEU A 80 -6.62 0.22 29.15
CA LEU A 80 -6.41 0.89 27.87
C LEU A 80 -5.22 0.32 27.09
N THR A 81 -4.15 -0.08 27.80
CA THR A 81 -2.99 -0.72 27.20
C THR A 81 -3.35 -2.11 26.65
N HIS A 82 -4.14 -2.88 27.39
CA HIS A 82 -4.62 -4.19 26.96
C HIS A 82 -5.56 -4.08 25.75
N GLU A 83 -6.51 -3.14 25.77
CA GLU A 83 -7.42 -2.86 24.65
C GLU A 83 -6.65 -2.41 23.41
N ASN A 84 -5.67 -1.50 23.54
CA ASN A 84 -4.81 -1.10 22.43
C ASN A 84 -4.06 -2.29 21.82
N LYS A 85 -3.57 -3.21 22.65
CA LYS A 85 -2.91 -4.42 22.18
C LYS A 85 -3.86 -5.32 21.40
N GLN A 86 -5.10 -5.48 21.85
CA GLN A 86 -6.13 -6.23 21.14
C GLN A 86 -6.50 -5.60 19.81
N LEU A 87 -6.71 -4.28 19.77
CA LEU A 87 -6.98 -3.53 18.52
C LEU A 87 -5.80 -3.64 17.53
N SER A 88 -4.56 -3.53 18.04
CA SER A 88 -3.36 -3.69 17.22
C SER A 88 -3.23 -5.11 16.66
N GLN A 89 -3.62 -6.13 17.42
CA GLN A 89 -3.65 -7.50 16.94
C GLN A 89 -4.72 -7.68 15.86
N LEU A 90 -5.93 -7.17 16.08
CA LEU A 90 -7.02 -7.26 15.11
C LEU A 90 -6.67 -6.56 13.80
N LEU A 91 -5.99 -5.41 13.85
CA LEU A 91 -5.51 -4.71 12.67
C LEU A 91 -4.54 -5.57 11.86
N LYS A 92 -3.60 -6.26 12.52
CA LYS A 92 -2.66 -7.18 11.85
C LYS A 92 -3.38 -8.36 11.20
N GLU A 93 -4.42 -8.89 11.83
CA GLU A 93 -5.23 -9.96 11.24
C GLU A 93 -5.98 -9.46 9.99
N TYR A 94 -6.54 -8.24 10.02
CA TYR A 94 -7.13 -7.63 8.83
C TYR A 94 -6.13 -7.40 7.71
N GLU A 95 -4.95 -6.88 8.03
CA GLU A 95 -3.87 -6.69 7.06
C GLU A 95 -3.47 -8.03 6.41
N GLN A 96 -3.23 -9.06 7.23
CA GLN A 96 -2.86 -10.40 6.77
C GLN A 96 -3.95 -11.03 5.88
N THR A 97 -5.22 -10.89 6.25
CA THR A 97 -6.33 -11.42 5.43
C THR A 97 -6.43 -10.68 4.11
N MET A 98 -6.26 -9.35 4.10
CA MET A 98 -6.25 -8.55 2.89
C MET A 98 -5.09 -8.93 1.96
N ASP A 99 -3.89 -9.12 2.50
CA ASP A 99 -2.74 -9.61 1.73
C ASP A 99 -3.01 -10.96 1.09
N THR A 100 -3.61 -11.88 1.85
CA THR A 100 -3.96 -13.21 1.34
C THR A 100 -4.98 -13.13 0.21
N VAL A 101 -6.01 -12.31 0.36
CA VAL A 101 -7.05 -12.11 -0.66
C VAL A 101 -6.45 -11.48 -1.91
N MET A 102 -5.65 -10.41 -1.76
CA MET A 102 -4.98 -9.75 -2.89
C MET A 102 -4.01 -10.69 -3.60
N GLN A 103 -3.28 -11.53 -2.88
CA GLN A 103 -2.42 -12.55 -3.48
C GLN A 103 -3.21 -13.56 -4.30
N LYS A 104 -4.38 -14.01 -3.81
CA LYS A 104 -5.28 -14.91 -4.57
C LYS A 104 -5.83 -14.23 -5.82
N PHE A 105 -6.27 -12.97 -5.72
CA PHE A 105 -6.77 -12.21 -6.87
C PHE A 105 -5.68 -12.01 -7.93
N ARG A 106 -4.47 -11.62 -7.52
CA ARG A 106 -3.33 -11.49 -8.44
C ARG A 106 -3.01 -12.83 -9.13
N GLY A 107 -2.94 -13.92 -8.36
CA GLY A 107 -2.70 -15.26 -8.92
C GLY A 107 -3.79 -15.70 -9.89
N HIS A 108 -5.07 -15.48 -9.57
CA HIS A 108 -6.18 -15.81 -10.46
C HIS A 108 -6.18 -14.94 -11.72
N ALA A 109 -5.96 -13.63 -11.60
CA ALA A 109 -5.87 -12.73 -12.74
C ALA A 109 -4.74 -13.14 -13.69
N GLN A 110 -3.56 -13.48 -13.15
CA GLN A 110 -2.45 -13.99 -13.94
C GLN A 110 -2.81 -15.32 -14.63
N ALA A 111 -3.41 -16.26 -13.91
CA ALA A 111 -3.82 -17.55 -14.47
C ALA A 111 -4.86 -17.39 -15.59
N ALA A 112 -5.84 -16.50 -15.40
CA ALA A 112 -6.85 -16.17 -16.41
C ALA A 112 -6.21 -15.55 -17.66
N GLN A 113 -5.32 -14.57 -17.50
CA GLN A 113 -4.58 -13.96 -18.61
C GLN A 113 -3.74 -14.99 -19.38
N MET A 114 -3.03 -15.88 -18.67
CA MET A 114 -2.26 -16.96 -19.31
C MET A 114 -3.17 -17.92 -20.08
N HIS A 115 -4.35 -18.23 -19.53
CA HIS A 115 -5.33 -19.09 -20.20
C HIS A 115 -5.88 -18.44 -21.47
N GLU A 116 -6.31 -17.18 -21.40
CA GLU A 116 -6.80 -16.41 -22.57
C GLU A 116 -5.74 -16.32 -23.67
N LEU A 117 -4.49 -16.06 -23.29
CA LEU A 117 -3.38 -15.96 -24.23
C LEU A 117 -3.08 -17.31 -24.89
N THR A 118 -3.11 -18.39 -24.11
CA THR A 118 -2.94 -19.77 -24.63
C THR A 118 -4.04 -20.11 -25.64
N LEU A 119 -5.29 -19.79 -25.31
CA LEU A 119 -6.44 -20.03 -26.16
C LEU A 119 -6.36 -19.21 -27.45
N THR A 120 -5.96 -17.94 -27.36
CA THR A 120 -5.70 -17.07 -28.52
C THR A 120 -4.65 -17.67 -29.45
N ARG A 121 -3.48 -18.04 -28.92
CA ARG A 121 -2.40 -18.67 -29.71
C ARG A 121 -2.85 -19.98 -30.37
N HIS A 122 -3.63 -20.78 -29.65
CA HIS A 122 -4.13 -22.04 -30.16
C HIS A 122 -5.08 -21.82 -31.35
N TYR A 123 -6.06 -20.92 -31.22
CA TYR A 123 -6.98 -20.62 -32.32
C TYR A 123 -6.29 -19.90 -33.48
N GLU A 124 -5.33 -19.02 -33.23
CA GLU A 124 -4.50 -18.41 -34.26
C GLU A 124 -3.77 -19.48 -35.08
N THR A 125 -3.14 -20.46 -34.42
CA THR A 125 -2.45 -21.57 -35.10
C THR A 125 -3.42 -22.40 -35.97
N LEU A 126 -4.61 -22.69 -35.46
CA LEU A 126 -5.65 -23.41 -36.21
C LEU A 126 -6.10 -22.63 -37.44
N ILE A 127 -6.35 -21.33 -37.31
CA ILE A 127 -6.76 -20.47 -38.42
C ILE A 127 -5.67 -20.42 -39.49
N LEU A 128 -4.41 -20.17 -39.10
CA LEU A 128 -3.27 -20.12 -40.01
C LEU A 128 -3.06 -21.45 -40.75
N SER A 129 -3.19 -22.59 -40.06
CA SER A 129 -3.06 -23.90 -40.69
C SER A 129 -4.17 -24.18 -41.71
N ARG A 130 -5.42 -23.81 -41.40
CA ARG A 130 -6.56 -23.92 -42.32
C ARG A 130 -6.40 -23.03 -43.54
N GLU A 131 -6.00 -21.78 -43.34
CA GLU A 131 -5.78 -20.82 -44.42
C GLU A 131 -4.67 -21.30 -45.35
N THR A 132 -3.54 -21.73 -44.79
CA THR A 132 -2.42 -22.33 -45.55
C THR A 132 -2.87 -23.54 -46.36
N HIS A 133 -3.67 -24.42 -45.77
CA HIS A 133 -4.21 -25.58 -46.47
C HIS A 133 -5.13 -25.18 -47.64
N THR A 134 -6.00 -24.19 -47.44
CA THR A 134 -6.93 -23.69 -48.46
C THR A 134 -6.18 -23.05 -49.63
N LEU A 135 -5.20 -22.19 -49.33
CA LEU A 135 -4.34 -21.58 -50.36
C LEU A 135 -3.57 -22.65 -51.16
N HIS A 136 -3.10 -23.69 -50.49
CA HIS A 136 -2.42 -24.80 -51.15
C HIS A 136 -3.36 -25.57 -52.09
N THR A 137 -4.59 -25.87 -51.65
CA THR A 137 -5.58 -26.54 -52.49
C THR A 137 -5.96 -25.69 -53.70
N ASP A 138 -6.18 -24.39 -53.52
CA ASP A 138 -6.55 -23.47 -54.61
C ASP A 138 -5.42 -23.33 -55.63
N LEU A 139 -4.18 -23.20 -55.16
CA LEU A 139 -3.01 -23.16 -56.05
C LEU A 139 -2.87 -24.47 -56.84
N SER A 140 -3.09 -25.62 -56.19
CA SER A 140 -3.02 -26.93 -56.85
C SER A 140 -4.13 -27.11 -57.92
N ALA A 141 -5.35 -26.65 -57.63
CA ALA A 141 -6.48 -26.70 -58.56
C ALA A 141 -6.27 -25.76 -59.74
N ASN A 142 -5.82 -24.52 -59.49
CA ASN A 142 -5.50 -23.55 -60.54
C ASN A 142 -4.33 -24.03 -61.42
N SER A 143 -3.31 -24.63 -60.81
CA SER A 143 -2.20 -25.24 -61.54
C SER A 143 -2.68 -26.40 -62.42
N ALA A 144 -3.49 -27.31 -61.88
CA ALA A 144 -4.06 -28.42 -62.67
C ALA A 144 -4.95 -27.91 -63.82
N ALA A 145 -5.77 -26.89 -63.57
CA ALA A 145 -6.59 -26.23 -64.59
C ALA A 145 -5.71 -25.62 -65.68
N ALA A 146 -4.66 -24.86 -65.33
CA ALA A 146 -3.73 -24.28 -66.28
C ALA A 146 -3.04 -25.34 -67.15
N VAL A 147 -2.57 -26.46 -66.55
CA VAL A 147 -1.97 -27.58 -67.30
C VAL A 147 -2.98 -28.21 -68.25
N SER A 148 -4.23 -28.42 -67.81
CA SER A 148 -5.27 -28.97 -68.70
C SER A 148 -5.63 -28.02 -69.86
N LEU A 149 -5.66 -26.71 -69.63
CA LEU A 149 -5.86 -25.70 -70.67
C LEU A 149 -4.71 -25.67 -71.66
N GLN A 150 -3.47 -25.79 -71.19
CA GLN A 150 -2.29 -25.92 -72.05
C GLN A 150 -2.42 -27.15 -72.96
N ARG A 151 -2.74 -28.32 -72.40
CA ARG A 151 -2.97 -29.55 -73.17
C ARG A 151 -4.10 -29.39 -74.19
N LEU A 152 -5.21 -28.76 -73.82
CA LEU A 152 -6.32 -28.48 -74.75
C LEU A 152 -5.85 -27.56 -75.87
N SER A 153 -5.12 -26.49 -75.55
CA SER A 153 -4.58 -25.56 -76.55
C SER A 153 -3.61 -26.26 -77.52
N GLU A 154 -2.79 -27.19 -77.03
CA GLU A 154 -1.90 -28.01 -77.84
C GLU A 154 -2.68 -28.94 -78.76
N TYR A 155 -3.70 -29.65 -78.23
CA TYR A 155 -4.58 -30.51 -79.04
C TYR A 155 -5.36 -29.72 -80.09
N LEU A 156 -5.87 -28.53 -79.74
CA LEU A 156 -6.58 -27.66 -80.67
C LEU A 156 -5.65 -27.18 -81.80
N ARG A 157 -4.45 -26.72 -81.45
CA ARG A 157 -3.43 -26.36 -82.45
C ARG A 157 -3.05 -27.56 -83.32
N GLY A 158 -2.93 -28.76 -82.73
CA GLY A 158 -2.71 -30.02 -83.45
C GLY A 158 -3.84 -30.36 -84.43
N LEU A 159 -5.09 -30.20 -84.02
CA LEU A 159 -6.27 -30.44 -84.86
C LEU A 159 -6.38 -29.41 -85.99
N MET A 160 -6.13 -28.13 -85.70
CA MET A 160 -6.10 -27.09 -86.73
C MET A 160 -5.04 -27.39 -87.80
N ARG A 161 -3.87 -27.91 -87.40
CA ARG A 161 -2.81 -28.34 -88.32
C ARG A 161 -3.20 -29.58 -89.13
N SER A 162 -3.80 -30.59 -88.49
CA SER A 162 -4.25 -31.79 -89.21
C SER A 162 -5.35 -31.48 -90.22
N LEU A 163 -6.25 -30.54 -89.91
CA LEU A 163 -7.28 -30.04 -90.84
C LEU A 163 -6.65 -29.31 -92.05
N GLN A 164 -5.52 -28.63 -91.84
CA GLN A 164 -4.76 -27.94 -92.90
C GLN A 164 -3.83 -28.87 -93.69
N GLY A 165 -3.75 -30.15 -93.33
CA GLY A 165 -2.93 -31.16 -94.02
C GLY A 165 -1.48 -31.28 -93.51
N GLU A 166 -1.14 -30.64 -92.39
CA GLU A 166 0.17 -30.76 -91.73
C GLU A 166 0.16 -31.85 -90.65
N ASP A 167 1.27 -32.58 -90.49
CA ASP A 167 1.43 -33.64 -89.48
C ASP A 167 1.54 -33.04 -88.07
N PRO A 168 0.67 -33.41 -87.12
CA PRO A 168 0.67 -32.86 -85.76
C PRO A 168 1.90 -33.22 -84.91
N SER A 169 2.78 -34.11 -85.38
CA SER A 169 3.97 -34.57 -84.66
C SER A 169 5.26 -33.81 -84.97
N GLN A 170 5.24 -32.83 -85.89
CA GLN A 170 6.42 -32.00 -86.16
C GLN A 170 6.71 -31.04 -84.99
N PRO A 171 7.91 -31.09 -84.37
CA PRO A 171 8.28 -30.14 -83.33
C PRO A 171 8.34 -28.74 -83.93
N GLN A 172 7.55 -27.84 -83.36
CA GLN A 172 7.54 -26.43 -83.72
C GLN A 172 8.96 -25.84 -83.48
N PRO A 173 9.59 -25.16 -84.47
CA PRO A 173 10.77 -24.36 -84.15
C PRO A 173 10.35 -23.31 -83.11
N PRO A 174 11.20 -23.04 -82.09
CA PRO A 174 10.85 -22.12 -81.02
C PRO A 174 10.51 -20.77 -81.65
N GLN A 175 9.23 -20.36 -81.57
CA GLN A 175 8.89 -19.00 -81.92
C GLN A 175 9.52 -18.09 -80.87
N PRO A 176 10.21 -17.02 -81.28
CA PRO A 176 10.78 -16.07 -80.35
C PRO A 176 9.62 -15.39 -79.61
N ASN A 177 9.48 -15.73 -78.33
CA ASN A 177 8.68 -14.95 -77.40
C ASN A 177 9.28 -13.55 -77.36
N HIS A 178 8.70 -12.62 -78.11
CA HIS A 178 8.81 -11.19 -77.85
C HIS A 178 8.03 -10.89 -76.57
N PHE A 179 8.64 -11.19 -75.43
CA PHE A 179 8.31 -10.55 -74.17
C PHE A 179 9.48 -9.63 -73.84
N GLU A 180 9.27 -8.35 -74.07
CA GLU A 180 10.10 -7.29 -73.49
C GLU A 180 10.07 -7.43 -71.97
N PRO A 181 11.22 -7.55 -71.28
CA PRO A 181 11.29 -7.22 -69.88
C PRO A 181 11.42 -5.71 -69.77
N ASP A 182 10.35 -5.03 -69.37
CA ASP A 182 10.41 -3.65 -68.93
C ASP A 182 11.13 -3.62 -67.56
N SER A 183 12.47 -3.58 -67.64
CA SER A 183 13.36 -3.37 -66.51
C SER A 183 13.65 -1.88 -66.39
N GLN A 184 12.74 -1.15 -65.75
CA GLN A 184 13.04 0.16 -65.16
C GLN A 184 13.10 0.00 -63.64
N ASP A 185 14.29 -0.33 -63.15
CA ASP A 185 14.72 0.04 -61.81
C ASP A 185 15.10 1.53 -61.81
N PRO A 186 14.48 2.40 -61.00
CA PRO A 186 15.10 3.64 -60.57
C PRO A 186 16.00 3.36 -59.35
N ALA A 187 17.15 4.03 -59.32
CA ALA A 187 18.15 3.99 -58.26
C ALA A 187 17.58 4.36 -56.87
N PRO A 188 18.10 3.80 -55.76
CA PRO A 188 17.75 4.26 -54.43
C PRO A 188 18.63 5.47 -54.04
N GLU A 189 18.02 6.66 -54.02
CA GLU A 189 18.54 7.80 -53.28
C GLU A 189 18.16 7.70 -51.79
N GLY A 190 19.08 8.15 -50.94
CA GLY A 190 18.98 8.04 -49.49
C GLY A 190 18.02 9.02 -48.82
N SER A 191 17.43 8.55 -47.73
CA SER A 191 17.02 9.30 -46.52
C SER A 191 16.56 8.21 -45.54
N GLY A 192 17.19 7.99 -44.39
CA GLY A 192 17.26 8.99 -43.32
C GLY A 192 16.02 8.87 -42.44
N SER A 193 15.95 7.84 -41.59
CA SER A 193 15.19 7.93 -40.33
C SER A 193 15.69 6.88 -39.37
N GLY A 194 16.16 7.34 -38.22
CA GLY A 194 16.71 6.51 -37.16
C GLY A 194 15.65 5.65 -36.49
N SER A 195 16.09 4.47 -36.07
CA SER A 195 15.45 3.68 -35.03
C SER A 195 16.57 3.07 -34.21
N GLU A 196 16.93 3.76 -33.12
CA GLU A 196 17.69 3.19 -32.02
C GLU A 196 16.92 1.98 -31.47
N PRO A 197 17.58 0.84 -31.20
CA PRO A 197 17.02 -0.18 -30.34
C PRO A 197 17.12 0.31 -28.90
N LEU A 198 15.98 0.67 -28.29
CA LEU A 198 15.89 0.92 -26.85
C LEU A 198 16.21 -0.38 -26.10
N ASP A 199 17.40 -0.37 -25.51
CA ASP A 199 17.91 -1.29 -24.50
C ASP A 199 17.03 -1.22 -23.25
N LEU A 200 16.10 -2.16 -23.11
CA LEU A 200 15.34 -2.37 -21.87
C LEU A 200 16.11 -3.32 -20.95
N SER A 201 17.20 -2.81 -20.39
CA SER A 201 17.84 -3.40 -19.21
C SER A 201 17.18 -2.85 -17.94
N PRO A 202 16.82 -3.71 -16.94
CA PRO A 202 16.25 -3.26 -15.68
C PRO A 202 17.30 -2.53 -14.84
N PRO A 203 16.99 -1.41 -14.17
CA PRO A 203 17.98 -0.68 -13.40
C PRO A 203 18.41 -1.48 -12.16
N SER A 204 19.70 -1.76 -12.07
CA SER A 204 20.34 -2.30 -10.86
C SER A 204 20.30 -1.27 -9.72
N PRO A 205 20.13 -1.71 -8.46
CA PRO A 205 20.00 -0.84 -7.31
C PRO A 205 21.40 -0.50 -6.76
N SER A 206 21.87 0.72 -6.98
CA SER A 206 22.93 1.30 -6.15
C SER A 206 22.96 2.82 -6.28
N ASN A 207 22.35 3.50 -5.33
CA ASN A 207 22.99 4.54 -4.53
C ASN A 207 22.07 4.95 -3.39
N SER A 208 22.53 4.66 -2.18
CA SER A 208 22.04 5.18 -0.91
C SER A 208 22.26 6.70 -0.86
N ASP A 209 21.21 7.51 -1.01
CA ASP A 209 21.11 8.82 -0.30
C ASP A 209 19.76 9.57 -0.36
N ASP A 210 18.72 9.12 -1.08
CA ASP A 210 17.45 9.87 -1.11
C ASP A 210 16.44 9.40 -0.04
N LEU A 211 16.65 9.87 1.19
CA LEU A 211 15.72 9.76 2.31
C LEU A 211 14.68 10.90 2.32
N ILE A 212 14.08 11.19 1.17
CA ILE A 212 12.85 11.99 1.09
C ILE A 212 11.83 11.14 0.33
N PRO A 213 10.82 10.57 1.01
CA PRO A 213 9.73 9.87 0.34
C PRO A 213 9.16 10.77 -0.75
N ASP A 214 9.04 10.22 -1.95
CA ASP A 214 8.66 10.83 -3.22
C ASP A 214 7.27 11.52 -3.16
N TYR A 215 7.17 12.61 -2.40
CA TYR A 215 5.96 13.37 -2.12
C TYR A 215 5.39 14.00 -3.39
N THR A 216 6.28 14.24 -4.36
CA THR A 216 5.98 14.68 -5.72
C THR A 216 5.16 13.65 -6.49
N TRP A 217 5.56 12.38 -6.48
CA TRP A 217 4.80 11.29 -7.10
C TRP A 217 3.44 11.10 -6.43
N ALA A 218 3.41 11.10 -5.09
CA ALA A 218 2.19 10.89 -4.35
C ALA A 218 1.16 12.01 -4.64
N LEU A 219 1.60 13.26 -4.67
CA LEU A 219 0.74 14.41 -4.97
C LEU A 219 0.25 14.39 -6.42
N GLU A 220 1.15 14.15 -7.38
CA GLU A 220 0.79 14.05 -8.81
C GLU A 220 -0.24 12.93 -9.05
N ARG A 221 -0.03 11.78 -8.40
CA ARG A 221 -0.96 10.65 -8.42
C ARG A 221 -2.33 11.01 -7.86
N GLU A 222 -2.40 11.69 -6.71
CA GLU A 222 -3.68 12.13 -6.12
C GLU A 222 -4.40 13.16 -7.00
N THR A 223 -3.67 14.10 -7.62
CA THR A 223 -4.26 15.08 -8.54
C THR A 223 -4.78 14.44 -9.82
N GLU A 224 -4.10 13.42 -10.34
CA GLU A 224 -4.55 12.71 -11.54
C GLU A 224 -5.73 11.79 -11.23
N ILE A 225 -5.75 11.13 -10.06
CA ILE A 225 -6.89 10.32 -9.61
C ILE A 225 -8.15 11.20 -9.51
N THR A 226 -8.08 12.33 -8.83
CA THR A 226 -9.25 13.23 -8.68
C THR A 226 -9.78 13.75 -10.01
N ARG A 227 -8.89 14.06 -10.96
CA ARG A 227 -9.28 14.42 -12.33
C ARG A 227 -9.98 13.24 -13.02
N LEU A 228 -9.37 12.05 -13.02
CA LEU A 228 -9.92 10.86 -13.67
C LEU A 228 -11.24 10.40 -13.04
N GLU A 229 -11.43 10.60 -11.75
CA GLU A 229 -12.69 10.36 -11.04
C GLU A 229 -13.79 11.30 -11.54
N SER A 230 -13.50 12.60 -11.67
CA SER A 230 -14.45 13.59 -12.20
C SER A 230 -14.83 13.31 -13.66
N GLU A 231 -13.86 12.92 -14.49
CA GLU A 231 -14.09 12.55 -15.88
C GLU A 231 -14.95 11.28 -15.96
N ASN A 232 -14.61 10.24 -15.20
CA ASN A 232 -15.41 9.03 -15.11
C ASN A 232 -16.84 9.30 -14.64
N GLU A 233 -17.03 10.21 -13.69
CA GLU A 233 -18.37 10.57 -13.22
C GLU A 233 -19.18 11.25 -14.34
N SER A 234 -18.57 12.16 -15.10
CA SER A 234 -19.21 12.77 -16.26
C SER A 234 -19.57 11.75 -17.36
N LEU A 235 -18.69 10.79 -17.64
CA LEU A 235 -18.92 9.72 -18.59
C LEU A 235 -20.02 8.76 -18.12
N ARG A 236 -20.06 8.46 -16.82
CA ARG A 236 -21.12 7.65 -16.20
C ARG A 236 -22.48 8.33 -16.28
N GLN A 237 -22.54 9.65 -16.08
CA GLN A 237 -23.76 10.43 -16.29
C GLN A 237 -24.20 10.40 -17.76
N LEU A 238 -23.26 10.58 -18.71
CA LEU A 238 -23.57 10.58 -20.14
C LEU A 238 -24.06 9.21 -20.64
N LEU A 239 -23.51 8.12 -20.10
CA LEU A 239 -23.88 6.75 -20.44
C LEU A 239 -25.08 6.21 -19.63
N GLY A 240 -25.60 6.99 -18.66
CA GLY A 240 -26.72 6.56 -17.81
C GLY A 240 -26.38 5.40 -16.86
N ILE A 241 -25.10 5.23 -16.52
CA ILE A 241 -24.58 4.21 -15.57
C ILE A 241 -24.25 4.88 -14.23
N ASP A 242 -24.73 6.11 -14.02
CA ASP A 242 -24.56 6.82 -12.77
C ASP A 242 -25.27 6.09 -11.62
N THR A 243 -24.87 6.41 -10.39
CA THR A 243 -25.38 5.71 -9.21
C THR A 243 -26.88 5.91 -9.00
N ALA A 244 -27.47 7.02 -9.50
CA ALA A 244 -28.90 7.26 -9.44
C ALA A 244 -29.64 6.43 -10.50
N SER A 245 -29.16 6.39 -11.74
CA SER A 245 -29.69 5.50 -12.78
C SER A 245 -29.57 4.02 -12.41
N ALA A 246 -28.42 3.59 -11.88
CA ALA A 246 -28.20 2.22 -11.42
C ALA A 246 -29.09 1.82 -10.23
N SER A 247 -29.45 2.79 -9.38
CA SER A 247 -30.43 2.57 -8.29
C SER A 247 -31.86 2.52 -8.84
N SER A 248 -32.21 3.37 -9.81
CA SER A 248 -33.53 3.39 -10.44
C SER A 248 -33.83 2.13 -11.25
N LEU A 249 -32.80 1.52 -11.83
CA LEU A 249 -32.87 0.27 -12.59
C LEU A 249 -32.78 -0.99 -11.70
N GLY A 250 -32.70 -0.84 -10.38
CA GLY A 250 -32.62 -1.96 -9.43
C GLY A 250 -31.30 -2.75 -9.48
N ILE A 251 -30.32 -2.30 -10.28
CA ILE A 251 -29.02 -2.97 -10.47
C ILE A 251 -28.24 -2.97 -9.15
N LYS A 252 -28.31 -1.87 -8.40
CA LYS A 252 -27.64 -1.74 -7.09
C LYS A 252 -28.16 -2.76 -6.07
N GLN A 253 -29.47 -3.01 -6.07
CA GLN A 253 -30.11 -3.97 -5.19
C GLN A 253 -29.79 -5.42 -5.59
N ALA A 254 -29.71 -5.71 -6.90
CA ALA A 254 -29.27 -7.01 -7.39
C ALA A 254 -27.81 -7.32 -7.01
N VAL A 255 -26.93 -6.33 -7.09
CA VAL A 255 -25.52 -6.46 -6.68
C VAL A 255 -25.39 -6.62 -5.16
N ASP A 256 -26.17 -5.87 -4.37
CA ASP A 256 -26.20 -6.01 -2.91
C ASP A 256 -26.75 -7.38 -2.46
N ASP A 257 -27.75 -7.91 -3.16
CA ASP A 257 -28.29 -9.24 -2.91
C ASP A 257 -27.32 -10.36 -3.33
N GLU A 258 -26.53 -10.18 -4.40
CA GLU A 258 -25.43 -11.09 -4.74
C GLU A 258 -24.29 -11.02 -3.73
N LEU A 259 -23.90 -9.83 -3.27
CA LEU A 259 -22.89 -9.65 -2.23
C LEU A 259 -23.30 -10.32 -0.91
N ARG A 260 -24.60 -10.28 -0.58
CA ARG A 260 -25.17 -11.02 0.55
C ARG A 260 -25.13 -12.53 0.35
N ARG A 261 -25.32 -13.03 -0.88
CA ARG A 261 -25.17 -14.45 -1.20
C ARG A 261 -23.72 -14.92 -1.10
N PHE A 262 -22.75 -14.07 -1.43
CA PHE A 262 -21.33 -14.39 -1.32
C PHE A 262 -20.75 -14.26 0.09
N ARG A 263 -21.43 -13.53 1.01
CA ARG A 263 -21.13 -13.60 2.44
C ARG A 263 -21.56 -14.96 2.99
N MET A 264 -20.62 -15.91 3.06
CA MET A 264 -20.80 -17.09 3.91
C MET A 264 -21.09 -16.63 5.36
N PRO A 265 -22.09 -17.20 6.04
CA PRO A 265 -22.22 -17.01 7.47
C PRO A 265 -20.97 -17.58 8.14
N LEU A 266 -20.28 -16.76 8.93
CA LEU A 266 -19.16 -17.26 9.74
C LEU A 266 -19.67 -18.39 10.63
N PRO A 267 -18.92 -19.50 10.77
CA PRO A 267 -19.30 -20.58 11.67
C PRO A 267 -19.39 -20.05 13.11
N PRO A 268 -20.37 -20.53 13.91
CA PRO A 268 -20.66 -20.00 15.25
C PRO A 268 -19.53 -20.22 16.27
N SER A 269 -18.43 -20.85 15.89
CA SER A 269 -17.27 -21.15 16.73
C SER A 269 -16.28 -20.00 16.91
N PHE A 270 -16.46 -18.84 16.25
CA PHE A 270 -15.58 -17.67 16.42
C PHE A 270 -15.96 -16.75 17.60
N PHE A 271 -17.15 -16.93 18.19
CA PHE A 271 -17.53 -16.28 19.45
C PHE A 271 -17.87 -17.35 20.47
N ASN A 272 -16.84 -17.93 21.10
CA ASN A 272 -17.03 -18.53 22.42
C ASN A 272 -16.69 -17.44 23.44
N PRO A 273 -17.67 -16.72 24.01
CA PRO A 273 -17.40 -15.85 25.14
C PRO A 273 -16.87 -16.74 26.26
N ASN A 274 -15.65 -16.46 26.70
CA ASN A 274 -15.00 -17.19 27.78
C ASN A 274 -15.93 -17.18 29.01
N PRO A 275 -16.40 -18.34 29.53
CA PRO A 275 -17.35 -18.39 30.64
C PRO A 275 -16.77 -17.81 31.95
N ASN A 276 -15.46 -17.57 32.01
CA ASN A 276 -14.80 -16.91 33.14
C ASN A 276 -14.97 -15.38 33.20
N LEU A 277 -15.50 -14.72 32.16
CA LEU A 277 -15.76 -13.27 32.18
C LEU A 277 -17.11 -12.90 32.81
N GLN A 278 -18.05 -13.85 32.94
CA GLN A 278 -19.35 -13.59 33.58
C GLN A 278 -19.23 -13.55 35.12
N GLN A 279 -18.31 -14.32 35.71
CA GLN A 279 -18.19 -14.42 37.17
C GLN A 279 -17.46 -13.22 37.81
N GLN A 280 -16.83 -12.36 37.02
CA GLN A 280 -16.16 -11.15 37.51
C GLN A 280 -17.05 -9.90 37.47
N GLN A 281 -18.20 -9.92 36.79
CA GLN A 281 -19.16 -8.80 36.80
C GLN A 281 -20.16 -8.86 37.97
N ASP A 282 -20.53 -10.05 38.44
CA ASP A 282 -21.51 -10.20 39.54
C ASP A 282 -20.93 -9.87 40.93
N GLY A 283 -19.60 -9.73 41.06
CA GLY A 283 -18.94 -9.36 42.32
C GLY A 283 -18.92 -7.85 42.62
N TRP A 284 -19.14 -6.99 41.62
CA TRP A 284 -19.00 -5.53 41.77
C TRP A 284 -20.30 -4.81 42.11
N ALA A 285 -21.46 -5.47 41.99
CA ALA A 285 -22.77 -4.87 42.25
C ALA A 285 -23.23 -4.93 43.73
N ALA A 286 -22.50 -5.62 44.61
CA ALA A 286 -22.93 -5.89 45.99
C ALA A 286 -22.33 -4.94 47.06
N GLY A 287 -21.77 -3.79 46.66
CA GLY A 287 -20.98 -2.92 47.56
C GLY A 287 -21.34 -1.44 47.60
N ALA A 288 -22.57 -1.03 47.20
CA ALA A 288 -22.99 0.35 47.33
C ALA A 288 -23.67 0.61 48.70
N PRO A 289 -23.18 1.53 49.56
CA PRO A 289 -23.86 1.89 50.79
C PRO A 289 -25.15 2.67 50.47
N GLY A 290 -26.26 2.21 51.04
CA GLY A 290 -27.60 2.73 50.78
C GLY A 290 -27.76 4.20 51.15
N THR A 291 -28.23 4.99 50.18
CA THR A 291 -28.82 6.32 50.40
C THR A 291 -30.14 6.16 51.15
N GLN A 292 -30.14 6.48 52.44
CA GLN A 292 -31.34 6.52 53.27
C GLN A 292 -32.08 7.85 53.02
N THR A 293 -33.15 7.79 52.22
CA THR A 293 -34.11 8.89 52.06
C THR A 293 -34.96 9.01 53.32
N MET A 294 -34.76 10.08 54.10
CA MET A 294 -35.67 10.48 55.17
C MET A 294 -36.90 11.16 54.56
N GLU A 295 -38.03 10.46 54.58
CA GLU A 295 -39.36 11.03 54.35
C GLU A 295 -39.84 11.73 55.64
N PHE A 296 -40.05 13.04 55.58
CA PHE A 296 -40.77 13.79 56.61
C PHE A 296 -42.27 13.70 56.32
N GLN A 297 -43.02 13.05 57.20
CA GLN A 297 -44.48 13.16 57.26
C GLN A 297 -44.86 14.34 58.17
N TRP A 298 -45.72 15.22 57.64
CA TRP A 298 -46.52 16.18 58.41
C TRP A 298 -47.81 15.52 58.88
#